data_AF-A0A7J6PXH8-F1
#
_entry.id   AF-A0A7J6PXH8-F1
#
_cell.length_a   1.000
_cell.length_b   1.000
_cell.length_c   1.000
_cell.angle_alpha   90.00
_cell.angle_beta   90.00
_cell.angle_gamma   90.00
#
_symmetry.space_group_name_H-M   'P 1'
#
loop_
_entity.id
_entity.type
_entity.pdbx_description
1 polymer ?
#
loop_
_entity_poly.entity_id
_entity_poly.type
_entity_poly.pdbx_seq_one_letter_code
_entity_poly.pdbx_strand_id
1 'polypeptide(L)'
;MASYGTRTKTYQGKGARLNETGKFEGDFKIYPNGTAPFLKERSELFDKLYAAQEERLAALPKDPITIELPDGTKKEGHKFETTPLDIALGISKGLANSVVAAKVLYTEPVDSMDQVVAADDESDVGSEAGDDDDEEDHQVNTVKAWQKETVWDLSRPLEGSCKLELLKFDTPEGRDTFWHSSAHILGEALEKEYGCHLTIGPPLENGFYYDGYYGNLKLGSGDYDKIEKRIASIVKEDQEFQRLVVT
;
A
#
# COMPACT_ATOMS: atom_id res chain seq x y z
N MET A 1 9.37 -34.18 22.34
CA MET A 1 8.52 -33.05 22.80
C MET A 1 9.39 -31.81 22.89
N ALA A 2 9.47 -31.02 21.82
CA ALA A 2 10.18 -29.74 21.83
C ALA A 2 9.15 -28.63 22.06
N SER A 3 9.22 -28.00 23.23
CA SER A 3 8.38 -26.87 23.62
C SER A 3 8.86 -25.62 22.88
N TYR A 4 8.12 -25.17 21.86
CA TYR A 4 8.31 -23.86 21.26
C TYR A 4 7.78 -22.82 22.25
N GLY A 5 8.68 -22.15 22.96
CA GLY A 5 8.34 -21.04 23.83
C GLY A 5 8.07 -19.78 23.01
N THR A 6 6.81 -19.37 22.93
CA THR A 6 6.42 -18.06 22.37
C THR A 6 7.00 -16.96 23.26
N ARG A 7 8.09 -16.32 22.84
CA ARG A 7 8.59 -15.10 23.50
C ARG A 7 7.72 -13.93 23.06
N THR A 8 6.72 -13.58 23.87
CA THR A 8 6.06 -12.27 23.79
C THR A 8 7.05 -11.19 24.24
N LYS A 9 7.70 -10.52 23.29
CA LYS A 9 8.35 -9.23 23.56
C LYS A 9 7.25 -8.18 23.69
N THR A 10 6.99 -7.71 24.90
CA THR A 10 6.19 -6.50 25.11
C THR A 10 7.00 -5.30 24.61
N TYR A 11 6.65 -4.78 23.44
CA TYR A 11 7.18 -3.52 22.93
C TYR A 11 6.46 -2.37 23.64
N GLN A 12 7.15 -1.66 24.54
CA GLN A 12 6.66 -0.38 25.05
C GLN A 12 6.98 0.69 24.01
N GLY A 13 5.97 1.05 23.21
CA GLY A 13 6.08 2.19 22.31
C GLY A 13 6.41 3.48 23.07
N LYS A 14 7.20 4.36 22.46
CA LYS A 14 7.52 5.71 22.99
C LYS A 14 6.42 6.74 22.69
N GLY A 15 5.28 6.30 22.16
CA GLY A 15 4.14 7.16 21.82
C GLY A 15 3.46 7.73 23.06
N ALA A 16 2.67 8.78 22.86
CA ALA A 16 1.82 9.36 23.91
C ALA A 16 0.88 8.27 24.46
N ARG A 17 0.80 8.17 25.79
CA ARG A 17 -0.12 7.24 26.47
C ARG A 17 -1.49 7.89 26.60
N LEU A 18 -2.54 7.07 26.69
CA LEU A 18 -3.84 7.59 27.10
C LEU A 18 -3.81 7.91 28.60
N ASN A 19 -4.28 9.10 28.97
CA ASN A 19 -4.52 9.49 30.35
C ASN A 19 -5.80 8.82 30.88
N GLU A 20 -6.10 9.03 32.17
CA GLU A 20 -7.27 8.48 32.85
C GLU A 20 -8.62 8.87 32.21
N THR A 21 -8.65 9.92 31.37
CA THR A 21 -9.84 10.37 30.63
C THR A 21 -9.93 9.79 29.21
N GLY A 22 -9.03 8.87 28.85
CA GLY A 22 -8.98 8.27 27.50
C GLY A 22 -8.44 9.23 26.43
N LYS A 23 -7.72 10.29 26.82
CA LYS A 23 -7.09 11.24 25.88
C LYS A 23 -5.59 11.01 25.83
N PHE A 24 -4.96 11.21 24.68
CA PHE A 24 -3.50 11.20 24.59
C PHE A 24 -2.87 12.23 25.54
N GLU A 25 -1.84 11.83 26.27
CA GLU A 25 -1.03 12.68 27.13
C GLU A 25 -0.12 13.60 26.31
N GLY A 26 -0.04 14.88 26.71
CA GLY A 26 0.78 15.90 26.07
C GLY A 26 -0.02 16.89 25.21
N ASP A 27 0.57 18.06 24.97
CA ASP A 27 -0.05 19.07 24.11
C ASP A 27 0.02 18.64 22.64
N PHE A 28 -1.08 18.80 21.91
CA PHE A 28 -1.07 18.66 20.46
C PHE A 28 -0.10 19.68 19.87
N LYS A 29 0.96 19.20 19.22
CA LYS A 29 2.03 20.03 18.69
C LYS A 29 2.05 19.96 17.18
N ILE A 30 1.82 21.11 16.56
CA ILE A 30 1.88 21.30 15.12
C ILE A 30 3.35 21.44 14.69
N TYR A 31 3.76 20.63 13.73
CA TYR A 31 5.09 20.66 13.13
C TYR A 31 4.98 21.05 11.65
N PRO A 32 4.78 22.34 11.34
CA PRO A 32 4.56 22.74 9.96
C PRO A 32 5.82 22.49 9.13
N ASN A 33 5.65 22.29 7.83
CA ASN A 33 6.74 22.15 6.85
C ASN A 33 7.78 21.08 7.18
N GLY A 34 7.36 19.92 7.70
CA GLY A 34 8.25 18.78 7.92
C GLY A 34 9.28 19.00 9.04
N THR A 35 9.04 19.97 9.93
CA THR A 35 9.89 20.24 11.11
C THR A 35 9.77 19.18 12.20
N ALA A 36 8.95 18.15 12.01
CA ALA A 36 8.71 17.12 12.99
C ALA A 36 9.97 16.27 13.21
N PRO A 37 10.46 16.12 14.45
CA PRO A 37 11.71 15.41 14.72
C PRO A 37 11.67 13.93 14.33
N PHE A 38 10.48 13.31 14.36
CA PHE A 38 10.29 11.91 14.00
C PHE A 38 10.41 11.64 12.49
N LEU A 39 10.27 12.64 11.62
CA LEU A 39 10.37 12.43 10.16
C LEU A 39 11.77 12.00 9.76
N LYS A 40 12.79 12.61 10.36
CA LYS A 40 14.20 12.25 10.11
C LYS A 40 14.46 10.80 10.53
N GLU A 41 14.10 10.43 11.75
CA GLU A 41 14.31 9.07 12.26
C GLU A 41 13.56 8.02 11.43
N ARG A 42 12.32 8.32 11.02
CA ARG A 42 11.52 7.43 10.15
C ARG A 42 12.13 7.28 8.75
N SER A 43 12.62 8.37 8.16
CA SER A 43 13.27 8.34 6.84
C SER A 43 14.55 7.51 6.88
N GLU A 44 15.41 7.74 7.88
CA GLU A 44 16.64 6.95 8.07
C GLU A 44 16.36 5.45 8.30
N LEU A 45 15.28 5.13 9.03
CA LEU A 45 14.85 3.75 9.23
C LEU A 45 14.31 3.14 7.92
N PHE A 46 13.48 3.89 7.19
CA PHE A 46 12.94 3.46 5.90
C PHE A 46 14.08 3.17 4.91
N ASP A 47 15.02 4.10 4.72
CA ASP A 47 16.15 3.95 3.80
C ASP A 47 16.96 2.69 4.11
N LYS A 48 17.22 2.43 5.39
CA LYS A 48 17.94 1.24 5.84
C LYS A 48 17.19 -0.05 5.52
N LEU A 49 15.88 -0.10 5.81
CA LEU A 49 15.07 -1.29 5.59
C LEU A 49 14.82 -1.53 4.09
N TYR A 50 14.62 -0.47 3.33
CA TYR A 50 14.46 -0.48 1.89
C TYR A 50 15.72 -0.99 1.19
N ALA A 51 16.90 -0.48 1.55
CA ALA A 51 18.17 -0.99 1.02
C ALA A 51 18.36 -2.49 1.29
N ALA A 52 17.99 -2.97 2.48
CA ALA A 52 18.05 -4.40 2.81
C ALA A 52 17.03 -5.24 2.02
N GLN A 53 15.86 -4.68 1.70
CA GLN A 53 14.89 -5.33 0.82
C GLN A 53 15.42 -5.44 -0.60
N GLU A 54 15.98 -4.37 -1.15
CA GLU A 54 16.56 -4.34 -2.49
C GLU A 54 17.70 -5.35 -2.63
N GLU A 55 18.61 -5.42 -1.64
CA GLU A 55 19.69 -6.42 -1.64
C GLU A 55 19.15 -7.85 -1.64
N ARG A 56 18.12 -8.11 -0.81
CA ARG A 56 17.45 -9.41 -0.75
C ARG A 56 16.79 -9.78 -2.08
N LEU A 57 16.04 -8.86 -2.69
CA LEU A 57 15.39 -9.09 -3.99
C LEU A 57 16.42 -9.30 -5.11
N ALA A 58 17.49 -8.52 -5.11
CA ALA A 58 18.57 -8.65 -6.10
C ALA A 58 19.28 -10.02 -6.03
N ALA A 59 19.33 -10.63 -4.84
CA ALA A 59 19.92 -11.95 -4.62
C ALA A 59 19.01 -13.12 -5.00
N LEU A 60 17.70 -12.89 -5.26
CA LEU A 60 16.79 -13.96 -5.63
C LEU A 60 17.07 -14.49 -7.05
N PRO A 61 16.79 -15.79 -7.31
CA PRO A 61 16.91 -16.37 -8.64
C PRO A 61 15.98 -15.67 -9.65
N LYS A 62 16.54 -15.24 -10.78
CA LYS A 62 15.84 -14.54 -11.85
C LYS A 62 15.42 -15.52 -12.94
N ASP A 63 14.73 -16.58 -12.54
CA ASP A 63 14.31 -17.63 -13.49
C ASP A 63 13.39 -17.03 -14.57
N PRO A 64 13.44 -17.54 -15.82
CA PRO A 64 12.53 -17.12 -16.87
C PRO A 64 11.06 -17.37 -16.49
N ILE A 65 10.19 -16.43 -16.85
CA ILE A 65 8.74 -16.49 -16.63
C ILE A 65 7.97 -16.17 -17.90
N THR A 66 6.73 -16.66 -17.97
CA THR A 66 5.79 -16.34 -19.03
C THR A 66 4.67 -15.47 -18.49
N ILE A 67 4.45 -14.32 -19.12
CA ILE A 67 3.38 -13.37 -18.81
C ILE A 67 2.33 -13.45 -19.91
N GLU A 68 1.10 -13.85 -19.58
CA GLU A 68 -0.03 -13.93 -20.50
C GLU A 68 -0.93 -12.70 -20.37
N LEU A 69 -1.16 -11.99 -21.48
CA LEU A 69 -2.05 -10.84 -21.58
C LEU A 69 -3.49 -11.26 -21.88
N PRO A 70 -4.51 -10.38 -21.70
CA PRO A 70 -5.92 -10.75 -21.86
C PRO A 70 -6.31 -11.17 -23.29
N ASP A 71 -5.53 -10.74 -24.29
CA ASP A 71 -5.69 -11.15 -25.69
C ASP A 71 -5.07 -12.54 -26.00
N GLY A 72 -4.50 -13.19 -24.99
CA GLY A 72 -3.78 -14.46 -25.11
C GLY A 72 -2.31 -14.31 -25.55
N THR A 73 -1.84 -13.09 -25.79
CA THR A 73 -0.44 -12.83 -26.14
C THR A 73 0.46 -13.20 -24.97
N LYS A 74 1.55 -13.92 -25.25
CA LYS A 74 2.56 -14.29 -24.25
C LYS A 74 3.81 -13.42 -24.40
N LYS A 75 4.32 -12.94 -23.27
CA LYS A 75 5.56 -12.20 -23.15
C LYS A 75 6.52 -12.98 -22.27
N GLU A 76 7.80 -12.92 -22.59
CA GLU A 76 8.87 -13.49 -21.76
C GLU A 76 9.38 -12.43 -20.79
N GLY A 77 9.78 -12.87 -19.59
CA GLY A 77 10.39 -12.03 -18.58
C GLY A 77 11.22 -12.86 -17.60
N HIS A 78 11.69 -12.24 -16.53
CA HIS A 78 12.44 -12.90 -15.46
C HIS A 78 11.86 -12.53 -14.09
N LYS A 79 11.82 -13.52 -13.18
CA LYS A 79 11.41 -13.31 -11.79
C LYS A 79 12.22 -12.20 -11.15
N PHE A 80 11.56 -11.36 -10.35
CA PHE A 80 12.17 -10.29 -9.58
C PHE A 80 12.94 -9.24 -10.42
N GLU A 81 12.70 -9.19 -11.73
CA GLU A 81 13.28 -8.21 -12.64
C GLU A 81 12.22 -7.57 -13.54
N THR A 82 11.42 -8.38 -14.24
CA THR A 82 10.39 -7.85 -15.15
C THR A 82 9.21 -7.27 -14.39
N THR A 83 8.82 -6.04 -14.71
CA THR A 83 7.69 -5.33 -14.09
C THR A 83 6.49 -5.20 -15.04
N PRO A 84 5.26 -4.98 -14.53
CA PRO A 84 4.13 -4.61 -15.39
C PRO A 84 4.39 -3.36 -16.24
N LEU A 85 5.15 -2.39 -15.72
CA LEU A 85 5.54 -1.19 -16.47
C LEU A 85 6.39 -1.55 -17.70
N ASP A 86 7.33 -2.48 -17.58
CA ASP A 86 8.15 -2.95 -18.71
C ASP A 86 7.27 -3.58 -19.80
N ILE A 87 6.28 -4.38 -19.39
CA ILE A 87 5.31 -4.98 -20.32
C ILE A 87 4.50 -3.89 -21.03
N ALA A 88 4.01 -2.89 -20.29
CA ALA A 88 3.26 -1.77 -20.86
C ALA A 88 4.11 -0.95 -21.86
N LEU A 89 5.36 -0.64 -21.49
CA LEU A 89 6.33 0.07 -22.34
C LEU A 89 6.66 -0.73 -23.60
N GLY A 90 6.78 -2.06 -23.49
CA GLY A 90 6.99 -2.97 -24.60
C GLY A 90 5.82 -3.04 -25.59
N ILE A 91 4.62 -2.67 -25.17
CA ILE A 91 3.45 -2.53 -26.04
C ILE A 91 3.43 -1.13 -26.68
N SER A 92 3.40 -0.08 -25.87
CA SER A 92 3.54 1.30 -26.34
C SER A 92 3.76 2.29 -25.18
N LYS A 93 4.47 3.38 -25.46
CA LYS A 93 4.61 4.50 -24.51
C LYS A 93 3.27 5.12 -24.11
N GLY A 94 2.33 5.21 -25.06
CA GLY A 94 1.00 5.76 -24.79
C GLY A 94 0.21 4.91 -23.80
N LEU A 95 0.31 3.58 -23.91
CA LEU A 95 -0.28 2.66 -22.95
C LEU A 95 0.39 2.82 -21.58
N ALA A 96 1.72 2.74 -21.52
CA ALA A 96 2.47 2.88 -20.26
C ALA A 96 2.12 4.17 -19.49
N ASN A 97 1.91 5.28 -20.19
CA ASN A 97 1.52 6.56 -19.58
C ASN A 97 0.06 6.61 -19.09
N SER A 98 -0.80 5.67 -19.50
CA SER A 98 -2.23 5.66 -19.19
C SER A 98 -2.64 4.64 -18.13
N VAL A 99 -1.76 3.66 -17.88
CA VAL A 99 -2.00 2.59 -16.90
C VAL A 99 -1.65 3.12 -15.52
N VAL A 100 -2.47 2.77 -14.54
CA VAL A 100 -2.32 3.20 -13.13
C VAL A 100 -1.82 2.05 -12.27
N ALA A 101 -2.31 0.83 -12.54
CA ALA A 101 -1.96 -0.37 -11.79
C ALA A 101 -2.00 -1.59 -12.71
N ALA A 102 -1.60 -2.74 -12.20
CA ALA A 102 -1.81 -4.02 -12.85
C ALA A 102 -2.66 -4.94 -11.97
N LYS A 103 -3.29 -5.94 -12.58
CA LYS A 103 -3.89 -7.07 -11.89
C LYS A 103 -3.14 -8.32 -12.29
N VAL A 104 -2.69 -9.06 -11.29
CA VAL A 104 -1.82 -10.23 -11.47
C VAL A 104 -2.51 -11.46 -10.90
N LEU A 105 -2.49 -12.55 -11.66
CA LEU A 105 -2.85 -13.89 -11.21
C LEU A 105 -1.70 -14.84 -11.52
N TYR A 106 -1.02 -15.34 -10.50
CA TYR A 106 0.09 -16.27 -10.70
C TYR A 106 -0.42 -17.65 -11.11
N THR A 107 0.32 -18.30 -12.02
CA THR A 107 -0.01 -19.65 -12.49
C THR A 107 0.69 -20.73 -11.68
N GLU A 108 1.63 -20.34 -10.83
CA GLU A 108 2.45 -21.20 -9.97
C GLU A 108 2.55 -20.59 -8.57
N PRO A 109 2.84 -21.39 -7.53
CA PRO A 109 3.04 -20.87 -6.18
C PRO A 109 4.13 -19.80 -6.10
N VAL A 110 3.84 -18.70 -5.40
CA VAL A 110 4.77 -17.62 -5.08
C VAL A 110 4.80 -17.38 -3.57
N ASP A 111 5.99 -17.45 -2.97
CA ASP A 111 6.15 -17.48 -1.51
C ASP A 111 5.79 -16.16 -0.81
N SER A 112 5.81 -15.03 -1.54
CA SER A 112 5.55 -13.71 -0.94
C SER A 112 4.08 -13.44 -0.63
N MET A 113 3.15 -14.15 -1.28
CA MET A 113 1.72 -13.82 -1.17
C MET A 113 1.06 -14.41 0.07
N ASP A 114 1.71 -15.36 0.75
CA ASP A 114 1.16 -16.00 1.94
C ASP A 114 1.35 -15.15 3.23
N GLN A 115 1.98 -13.97 3.15
CA GLN A 115 2.41 -13.20 4.34
C GLN A 115 2.21 -11.67 4.29
N VAL A 116 1.60 -11.12 3.22
CA VAL A 116 1.48 -9.66 3.06
C VAL A 116 0.02 -9.23 3.20
N VAL A 117 -0.27 -8.50 4.26
CA VAL A 117 -1.48 -7.69 4.41
C VAL A 117 -1.07 -6.24 4.17
N ALA A 118 -1.73 -5.54 3.24
CA ALA A 118 -1.49 -4.10 3.12
C ALA A 118 -1.99 -3.43 4.40
N ALA A 119 -1.18 -2.54 4.98
CA ALA A 119 -1.48 -1.93 6.29
C ALA A 119 -2.76 -1.07 6.28
N ASP A 120 -3.30 -0.80 5.09
CA ASP A 120 -4.41 0.11 4.82
C ASP A 120 -5.60 -0.62 4.13
N ASP A 121 -5.50 -1.93 3.92
CA ASP A 121 -6.59 -2.74 3.34
C ASP A 121 -7.61 -3.13 4.42
N GLU A 122 -8.51 -2.20 4.72
CA GLU A 122 -9.68 -2.42 5.60
C GLU A 122 -10.87 -3.02 4.83
N SER A 123 -10.66 -3.61 3.63
CA SER A 123 -11.75 -4.24 2.87
C SER A 123 -12.21 -5.59 3.43
N ASP A 124 -11.60 -6.08 4.51
CA ASP A 124 -12.08 -7.28 5.23
C ASP A 124 -13.07 -6.93 6.35
N VAL A 125 -14.24 -6.40 5.97
CA VAL A 125 -15.46 -6.55 6.76
C VAL A 125 -16.45 -7.34 5.92
N GLY A 126 -16.20 -8.64 5.84
CA GLY A 126 -17.00 -9.57 5.05
C GLY A 126 -16.88 -11.04 5.47
N SER A 127 -16.61 -11.34 6.73
CA SER A 127 -17.10 -12.58 7.34
C SER A 127 -17.86 -12.23 8.61
N GLU A 128 -19.19 -12.21 8.52
CA GLU A 128 -20.00 -12.36 9.72
C GLU A 128 -19.59 -13.68 10.37
N ALA A 129 -19.06 -13.59 11.58
CA ALA A 129 -19.01 -14.75 12.47
C ALA A 129 -20.47 -15.12 12.78
N GLY A 130 -21.04 -15.97 11.93
CA GLY A 130 -22.21 -16.74 12.26
C GLY A 130 -21.82 -17.68 13.39
N ASP A 131 -22.32 -17.40 14.59
CA ASP A 131 -22.44 -18.39 15.66
C ASP A 131 -23.44 -19.46 15.17
N ASP A 132 -22.96 -20.49 14.47
CA ASP A 132 -23.70 -21.73 14.26
C ASP A 132 -22.79 -22.91 14.65
N ASP A 133 -23.03 -23.42 15.86
CA ASP A 133 -22.48 -24.65 16.44
C ASP A 133 -23.05 -25.88 15.70
N ASP A 134 -22.52 -26.22 14.53
CA ASP A 134 -22.73 -27.54 13.93
C ASP A 134 -21.39 -28.15 13.46
N GLU A 135 -20.87 -29.08 14.25
CA GLU A 135 -19.74 -29.96 13.92
C GLU A 135 -20.11 -30.94 12.79
N GLU A 136 -20.07 -30.49 11.54
CA GLU A 136 -19.90 -31.38 10.38
C GLU A 136 -18.63 -31.01 9.61
N ASP A 137 -17.81 -32.02 9.34
CA ASP A 137 -16.49 -32.00 8.68
C ASP A 137 -16.56 -31.39 7.26
N HIS A 138 -16.67 -30.07 7.19
CA HIS A 138 -16.56 -29.29 5.98
C HIS A 138 -15.07 -29.10 5.70
N GLN A 139 -14.55 -29.87 4.75
CA GLN A 139 -13.24 -29.63 4.16
C GLN A 139 -13.26 -28.25 3.48
N VAL A 140 -12.92 -27.20 4.23
CA VAL A 140 -12.78 -25.83 3.71
C VAL A 140 -11.66 -25.86 2.67
N ASN A 141 -12.03 -25.82 1.39
CA ASN A 141 -11.09 -25.57 0.30
C ASN A 141 -10.54 -24.15 0.48
N THR A 142 -9.46 -24.03 1.25
CA THR A 142 -8.71 -22.77 1.39
C THR A 142 -8.03 -22.47 0.06
N VAL A 143 -8.57 -21.50 -0.67
CA VAL A 143 -7.92 -20.92 -1.85
C VAL A 143 -6.61 -20.31 -1.38
N LYS A 144 -5.48 -20.75 -1.95
CA LYS A 144 -4.16 -20.21 -1.60
C LYS A 144 -4.05 -18.77 -2.13
N ALA A 145 -3.31 -17.90 -1.44
CA ALA A 145 -3.25 -16.48 -1.79
C ALA A 145 -2.82 -16.23 -3.25
N TRP A 146 -1.86 -17.00 -3.76
CA TRP A 146 -1.38 -16.90 -5.16
C TRP A 146 -2.43 -17.25 -6.22
N GLN A 147 -3.54 -17.91 -5.83
CA GLN A 147 -4.64 -18.27 -6.73
C GLN A 147 -5.69 -17.15 -6.85
N LYS A 148 -5.51 -16.03 -6.14
CA LYS A 148 -6.39 -14.86 -6.18
C LYS A 148 -5.79 -13.76 -7.06
N GLU A 149 -6.62 -13.15 -7.91
CA GLU A 149 -6.26 -11.93 -8.61
C GLU A 149 -5.95 -10.82 -7.61
N THR A 150 -4.80 -10.16 -7.79
CA THR A 150 -4.32 -9.14 -6.85
C THR A 150 -3.87 -7.90 -7.61
N VAL A 151 -4.23 -6.72 -7.10
CA VAL A 151 -3.74 -5.44 -7.62
C VAL A 151 -2.25 -5.30 -7.31
N TRP A 152 -1.49 -4.84 -8.29
CA TRP A 152 -0.03 -4.87 -8.29
C TRP A 152 0.52 -3.54 -8.82
N ASP A 153 1.52 -3.00 -8.12
CA ASP A 153 2.17 -1.75 -8.54
C ASP A 153 2.90 -1.95 -9.87
N LEU A 154 2.91 -0.93 -10.73
CA LEU A 154 3.52 -1.02 -12.04
C LEU A 154 5.04 -1.21 -12.00
N SER A 155 5.70 -0.66 -10.99
CA SER A 155 7.14 -0.78 -10.78
C SER A 155 7.54 -2.02 -9.98
N ARG A 156 6.57 -2.77 -9.41
CA ARG A 156 6.87 -3.95 -8.59
C ARG A 156 7.20 -5.14 -9.51
N PRO A 157 8.39 -5.76 -9.39
CA PRO A 157 8.76 -6.92 -10.19
C PRO A 157 7.80 -8.11 -9.98
N LEU A 158 7.57 -8.86 -11.06
CA LEU A 158 6.76 -10.07 -11.06
C LEU A 158 7.57 -11.24 -10.46
N GLU A 159 6.89 -12.10 -9.73
CA GLU A 159 7.56 -13.16 -8.93
C GLU A 159 7.45 -14.55 -9.56
N GLY A 160 6.73 -14.67 -10.67
CA GLY A 160 6.44 -15.94 -11.34
C GLY A 160 5.68 -15.74 -12.64
N SER A 161 5.47 -16.84 -13.36
CA SER A 161 4.58 -16.86 -14.52
C SER A 161 3.16 -16.48 -14.08
N CYS A 162 2.51 -15.63 -14.86
CA CYS A 162 1.24 -15.04 -14.47
C CYS A 162 0.38 -14.63 -15.66
N LYS A 163 -0.91 -14.42 -15.38
CA LYS A 163 -1.78 -13.59 -16.20
C LYS A 163 -1.70 -12.15 -15.72
N LEU A 164 -1.53 -11.22 -16.66
CA LEU A 164 -1.36 -9.80 -16.38
C LEU A 164 -2.43 -9.00 -17.11
N GLU A 165 -3.19 -8.21 -16.38
CA GLU A 165 -4.10 -7.20 -16.91
C GLU A 165 -3.59 -5.81 -16.52
N LEU A 166 -3.47 -4.91 -17.49
CA LEU A 166 -3.06 -3.53 -17.25
C LEU A 166 -4.31 -2.67 -16.98
N LEU A 167 -4.38 -2.10 -15.78
CA LEU A 167 -5.54 -1.35 -15.30
C LEU A 167 -5.36 0.14 -15.58
N LYS A 168 -6.31 0.71 -16.31
CA LYS A 168 -6.42 2.15 -16.56
C LYS A 168 -7.40 2.77 -15.57
N PHE A 169 -7.45 4.10 -15.54
CA PHE A 169 -8.37 4.83 -14.65
C PHE A 169 -9.87 4.51 -14.87
N ASP A 170 -10.26 4.02 -16.03
CA ASP A 170 -11.65 3.67 -16.33
C ASP A 170 -12.09 2.32 -15.72
N THR A 171 -11.16 1.48 -15.27
CA THR A 171 -11.49 0.27 -14.51
C THR A 171 -11.77 0.60 -13.05
N PRO A 172 -12.65 -0.15 -12.35
CA PRO A 172 -12.91 0.08 -10.93
C PRO A 172 -11.63 0.07 -10.08
N GLU A 173 -10.80 -0.96 -10.21
CA GLU A 173 -9.58 -1.15 -9.43
C GLU A 173 -8.49 -0.13 -9.77
N GLY A 174 -8.43 0.29 -11.05
CA GLY A 174 -7.52 1.34 -11.49
C GLY A 174 -7.93 2.71 -10.95
N ARG A 175 -9.24 2.99 -10.90
CA ARG A 175 -9.79 4.20 -10.28
C ARG A 175 -9.56 4.23 -8.77
N ASP A 176 -9.80 3.12 -8.09
CA ASP A 176 -9.62 3.01 -6.64
C ASP A 176 -8.15 3.20 -6.26
N THR A 177 -7.22 2.60 -7.02
CA THR A 177 -5.78 2.82 -6.81
C THR A 177 -5.41 4.29 -7.01
N PHE A 178 -5.90 4.93 -8.08
CA PHE A 178 -5.65 6.35 -8.35
C PHE A 178 -6.17 7.26 -7.23
N TRP A 179 -7.38 7.00 -6.75
CA TRP A 179 -7.99 7.75 -5.66
C TRP A 179 -7.31 7.51 -4.33
N HIS A 180 -6.84 6.29 -4.06
CA HIS A 180 -6.09 6.00 -2.84
C HIS A 180 -4.74 6.75 -2.83
N SER A 181 -3.99 6.73 -3.95
CA SER A 181 -2.77 7.53 -4.08
C SER A 181 -3.05 9.03 -3.94
N SER A 182 -4.17 9.51 -4.48
CA SER A 182 -4.58 10.91 -4.36
C SER A 182 -4.93 11.30 -2.91
N ALA A 183 -5.51 10.38 -2.14
CA ALA A 183 -5.74 10.55 -0.72
C ALA A 183 -4.41 10.74 0.02
N HIS A 184 -3.41 9.90 -0.22
CA HIS A 184 -2.09 10.07 0.41
C HIS A 184 -1.43 11.42 0.12
N ILE A 185 -1.55 11.94 -1.11
CA ILE A 185 -1.06 13.28 -1.46
C ILE A 185 -1.79 14.36 -0.65
N LEU A 186 -3.12 14.23 -0.48
CA LEU A 186 -3.89 15.12 0.39
C LEU A 186 -3.46 14.99 1.85
N GLY A 187 -3.26 13.77 2.36
CA GLY A 187 -2.78 13.53 3.72
C GLY A 187 -1.43 14.20 3.98
N GLU A 188 -0.47 14.04 3.08
CA GLU A 188 0.83 14.72 3.15
C GLU A 188 0.67 16.25 3.15
N ALA A 189 -0.20 16.78 2.28
CA ALA A 189 -0.48 18.22 2.24
C ALA A 189 -1.03 18.72 3.58
N LEU A 190 -1.98 18.00 4.18
CA LEU A 190 -2.60 18.36 5.46
C LEU A 190 -1.61 18.24 6.62
N GLU A 191 -0.77 17.21 6.65
CA GLU A 191 0.29 17.06 7.65
C GLU A 191 1.33 18.19 7.52
N LYS A 192 1.83 18.48 6.31
CA LYS A 192 2.82 19.55 6.10
C LYS A 192 2.26 20.93 6.41
N GLU A 193 0.99 21.20 6.09
CA GLU A 193 0.40 22.52 6.23
C GLU A 193 -0.16 22.80 7.62
N TYR A 194 -0.76 21.79 8.26
CA TYR A 194 -1.50 21.94 9.52
C TYR A 194 -0.97 21.06 10.65
N GLY A 195 0.03 20.20 10.39
CA GLY A 195 0.61 19.30 11.40
C GLY A 195 -0.39 18.32 11.99
N CYS A 196 -1.43 17.96 11.23
CA CYS A 196 -2.47 17.06 11.68
C CYS A 196 -1.93 15.64 11.90
N HIS A 197 -2.61 14.86 12.74
CA HIS A 197 -2.34 13.43 12.87
C HIS A 197 -3.29 12.66 11.96
N LEU A 198 -2.72 12.11 10.89
CA LEU A 198 -3.42 11.33 9.87
C LEU A 198 -4.05 10.07 10.47
N THR A 199 -5.24 9.72 9.98
CA THR A 199 -6.01 8.55 10.45
C THR A 199 -6.31 7.58 9.33
N ILE A 200 -7.24 7.90 8.43
CA ILE A 200 -7.62 7.03 7.30
C ILE A 200 -7.87 7.88 6.05
N GLY A 201 -7.50 7.37 4.88
CA GLY A 201 -7.72 8.07 3.61
C GLY A 201 -8.11 7.13 2.48
N PRO A 202 -9.34 6.58 2.50
CA PRO A 202 -9.74 5.59 1.52
C PRO A 202 -10.18 6.25 0.20
N PRO A 203 -10.11 5.51 -0.92
CA PRO A 203 -10.81 5.89 -2.13
C PRO A 203 -12.33 5.78 -1.96
N LEU A 204 -13.07 6.55 -2.75
CA LEU A 204 -14.52 6.51 -2.88
C LEU A 204 -14.88 6.35 -4.36
N GLU A 205 -16.13 5.97 -4.65
CA GLU A 205 -16.62 5.82 -6.03
C GLU A 205 -16.34 7.05 -6.91
N ASN A 206 -16.52 8.25 -6.34
CA ASN A 206 -16.42 9.54 -7.04
C ASN A 206 -15.34 10.47 -6.46
N GLY A 207 -14.33 9.92 -5.78
CA GLY A 207 -13.25 10.73 -5.23
C GLY A 207 -12.51 10.05 -4.09
N PHE A 208 -12.07 10.83 -3.11
CA PHE A 208 -11.35 10.34 -1.94
C PHE A 208 -11.48 11.38 -0.81
N TYR A 209 -11.15 10.96 0.41
CA TYR A 209 -10.98 11.88 1.53
C TYR A 209 -9.76 11.48 2.36
N TYR A 210 -9.40 12.33 3.31
CA TYR A 210 -8.39 11.99 4.32
C TYR A 210 -8.79 12.56 5.68
N ASP A 211 -8.94 11.68 6.66
CA ASP A 211 -9.23 12.03 8.04
C ASP A 211 -7.95 12.36 8.80
N GLY A 212 -7.99 13.44 9.57
CA GLY A 212 -6.89 13.86 10.41
C GLY A 212 -7.38 14.55 11.68
N TYR A 213 -6.63 14.39 12.77
CA TYR A 213 -6.85 15.14 14.00
C TYR A 213 -6.04 16.45 13.98
N TYR A 214 -6.75 17.57 14.13
CA TYR A 214 -6.19 18.94 14.02
C TYR A 214 -6.15 19.70 15.36
N GLY A 215 -6.33 19.00 16.49
CA GLY A 215 -6.48 19.66 17.78
C GLY A 215 -7.74 20.55 17.81
N ASN A 216 -7.55 21.85 18.08
CA ASN A 216 -8.64 22.83 18.13
C ASN A 216 -8.91 23.52 16.78
N LEU A 217 -8.08 23.27 15.76
CA LEU A 217 -8.25 23.88 14.45
C LEU A 217 -9.46 23.27 13.73
N LYS A 218 -10.25 24.12 13.07
CA LYS A 218 -11.36 23.71 12.21
C LYS A 218 -11.12 24.23 10.81
N LEU A 219 -11.00 23.33 9.85
CA LEU A 219 -10.84 23.67 8.45
C LEU A 219 -12.22 23.93 7.81
N GLY A 220 -12.25 24.88 6.89
CA GLY A 220 -13.44 25.17 6.09
C GLY A 220 -13.05 25.57 4.66
N SER A 221 -14.03 26.07 3.91
CA SER A 221 -13.82 26.47 2.51
C SER A 221 -12.76 27.56 2.33
N GLY A 222 -12.50 28.36 3.36
CA GLY A 222 -11.44 29.39 3.34
C GLY A 222 -10.01 28.84 3.30
N ASP A 223 -9.83 27.54 3.60
CA ASP A 223 -8.52 26.89 3.65
C ASP A 223 -8.17 26.14 2.35
N TYR A 224 -9.13 26.02 1.42
CA TYR A 224 -8.99 25.21 0.20
C TYR A 224 -7.84 25.71 -0.68
N ASP A 225 -7.77 27.02 -0.95
CA ASP A 225 -6.69 27.62 -1.74
C ASP A 225 -5.29 27.27 -1.21
N LYS A 226 -5.15 27.13 0.12
CA LYS A 226 -3.88 26.80 0.76
C LYS A 226 -3.53 25.32 0.58
N ILE A 227 -4.53 24.45 0.76
CA ILE A 227 -4.41 23.01 0.57
C ILE A 227 -4.10 22.69 -0.90
N GLU A 228 -4.83 23.27 -1.84
CA GLU A 228 -4.62 23.06 -3.28
C GLU A 228 -3.22 23.51 -3.72
N LYS A 229 -2.73 24.66 -3.23
CA LYS A 229 -1.35 25.10 -3.50
C LYS A 229 -0.32 24.13 -2.96
N ARG A 230 -0.56 23.55 -1.78
CA ARG A 230 0.32 22.55 -1.19
C ARG A 230 0.33 21.26 -2.01
N ILE A 231 -0.85 20.76 -2.38
CA ILE A 231 -0.99 19.58 -3.26
C ILE A 231 -0.26 19.81 -4.58
N ALA A 232 -0.47 20.97 -5.23
CA ALA A 232 0.22 21.31 -6.47
C ALA A 232 1.75 21.35 -6.31
N SER A 233 2.26 21.77 -5.15
CA SER A 233 3.69 21.70 -4.83
C SER A 233 4.17 20.24 -4.74
N ILE A 234 3.45 19.39 -4.00
CA ILE A 234 3.81 17.98 -3.82
C ILE A 234 3.79 17.23 -5.16
N VAL A 235 2.77 17.44 -5.99
CA VAL A 235 2.69 16.85 -7.33
C VAL A 235 3.87 17.29 -8.20
N LYS A 236 4.31 18.54 -8.08
CA LYS A 236 5.46 19.07 -8.82
C LYS A 236 6.80 18.49 -8.33
N GLU A 237 6.87 18.02 -7.09
CA GLU A 237 8.07 17.36 -6.56
C GLU A 237 8.32 16.00 -7.22
N ASP A 238 7.32 15.42 -7.90
CA ASP A 238 7.42 14.15 -8.64
C ASP A 238 8.02 13.03 -7.78
N GLN A 239 7.52 12.93 -6.55
CA GLN A 239 7.97 11.95 -5.58
C GLN A 239 7.62 10.53 -6.03
N GLU A 240 8.57 9.60 -5.90
CA GLU A 240 8.33 8.19 -6.22
C GLU A 240 7.54 7.50 -5.10
N PHE A 241 6.51 6.73 -5.48
CA PHE A 241 5.87 5.79 -4.57
C PHE A 241 6.77 4.57 -4.38
N GLN A 242 7.24 4.34 -3.16
CA GLN A 242 8.15 3.24 -2.82
C GLN A 242 7.49 2.26 -1.86
N ARG A 243 7.49 0.97 -2.22
CA ARG A 243 6.92 -0.09 -1.39
C ARG A 243 7.99 -0.78 -0.55
N LEU A 244 7.82 -0.74 0.76
CA LEU A 244 8.59 -1.54 1.71
C LEU A 244 7.68 -2.59 2.36
N VAL A 245 8.06 -3.86 2.27
CA VAL A 245 7.38 -4.95 2.98
C VAL A 245 8.05 -5.12 4.34
N VAL A 246 7.26 -5.00 5.41
CA VAL A 246 7.70 -5.13 6.80
C VAL A 246 6.96 -6.28 7.49
N THR A 247 7.56 -6.85 8.54
CA THR A 247 7.04 -7.97 9.34
C THR A 247 7.06 -7.64 10.82
#